data_AF-A0A3D3XF97-F1
#
_entry.id   AF-A0A3D3XF97-F1
#
_cell.length_a   1.000
_cell.length_b   1.000
_cell.length_c   1.000
_cell.angle_alpha   90.00
_cell.angle_beta   90.00
_cell.angle_gamma   90.00
#
_symmetry.space_group_name_H-M   'P 1'
#
loop_
_entity.id
_entity.type
_entity.pdbx_description
1 polymer ?
#
loop_
_entity_poly.entity_id
_entity_poly.type
_entity_poly.pdbx_seq_one_letter_code
_entity_poly.pdbx_strand_id
1 'polypeptide(L)'
;MISNDFDPNGVGIKGTLFGLPADESQAAVIILSVPWEVTVSYGSGTSNGPAAILKASAQLDLADPNFHEAWQPGYCLKLLDPDIQRKSKQLRTKTVSYIESLEEGMPPNPNFPVVQEANQAGFCLKESIKIQALELLQNQKIPALLGGDHSCPLGLMEAIAEHYGDFGILQIDAHADLRPAYEGFQYSHA
;
A
#
# COMPACT_ATOMS: atom_id res chain seq x y z
N MET A 1 9.85 10.08 -18.42
CA MET A 1 9.70 8.85 -19.21
C MET A 1 11.04 8.14 -19.24
N ILE A 2 11.01 6.80 -19.36
CA ILE A 2 12.22 5.99 -19.50
C ILE A 2 12.96 6.37 -20.79
N SER A 3 14.29 6.31 -20.77
CA SER A 3 15.14 6.70 -21.90
C SER A 3 14.90 5.82 -23.13
N ASN A 4 15.04 6.40 -24.33
CA ASN A 4 14.82 5.70 -25.61
C ASN A 4 15.85 4.59 -25.89
N ASP A 5 16.95 4.59 -25.16
CA ASP A 5 18.07 3.64 -25.18
C ASP A 5 17.89 2.45 -24.23
N PHE A 6 16.76 2.37 -23.51
CA PHE A 6 16.37 1.17 -22.78
C PHE A 6 16.02 0.03 -23.73
N ASP A 7 16.61 -1.15 -23.51
CA ASP A 7 16.27 -2.38 -24.24
C ASP A 7 15.23 -3.20 -23.45
N PRO A 8 13.95 -3.22 -23.87
CA PRO A 8 12.91 -3.99 -23.18
C PRO A 8 13.08 -5.51 -23.34
N ASN A 9 13.99 -5.99 -24.20
CA ASN A 9 14.34 -7.41 -24.32
C ASN A 9 15.54 -7.79 -23.45
N GLY A 10 16.12 -6.82 -22.73
CA GLY A 10 17.27 -7.00 -21.87
C GLY A 10 16.93 -7.60 -20.50
N VAL A 11 17.97 -7.83 -19.70
CA VAL A 11 17.81 -8.30 -18.31
C VAL A 11 17.38 -7.13 -17.43
N GLY A 12 16.26 -7.28 -16.73
CA GLY A 12 15.78 -6.26 -15.79
C GLY A 12 16.73 -5.99 -14.62
N ILE A 13 16.68 -4.76 -14.10
CA ILE A 13 17.58 -4.27 -13.05
C ILE A 13 17.10 -4.72 -11.67
N LYS A 14 17.96 -5.39 -10.91
CA LYS A 14 17.63 -5.78 -9.53
C LYS A 14 17.49 -4.56 -8.64
N GLY A 15 16.45 -4.55 -7.81
CA GLY A 15 16.19 -3.48 -6.85
C GLY A 15 15.29 -2.36 -7.39
N THR A 16 14.88 -2.43 -8.65
CA THR A 16 13.82 -1.58 -9.20
C THR A 16 12.55 -2.37 -9.44
N LEU A 17 11.40 -1.70 -9.39
CA LEU A 17 10.12 -2.34 -9.66
C LEU A 17 10.05 -2.70 -11.15
N PHE A 18 9.63 -3.93 -11.45
CA PHE A 18 9.55 -4.46 -12.83
C PHE A 18 10.90 -4.50 -13.58
N GLY A 19 12.02 -4.28 -12.90
CA GLY A 19 13.34 -4.21 -13.54
C GLY A 19 13.58 -2.95 -14.36
N LEU A 20 12.72 -1.93 -14.23
CA LEU A 20 12.78 -0.71 -15.03
C LEU A 20 13.71 0.36 -14.42
N PRO A 21 14.50 1.09 -15.22
CA PRO A 21 15.40 2.15 -14.75
C PRO A 21 14.67 3.49 -14.60
N ALA A 22 13.66 3.56 -13.72
CA ALA A 22 12.91 4.79 -13.48
C ALA A 22 13.01 5.23 -12.02
N ASP A 23 13.49 6.47 -11.82
CA ASP A 23 13.36 7.16 -10.54
C ASP A 23 12.08 8.00 -10.47
N GLU A 24 11.83 8.63 -9.32
CA GLU A 24 10.64 9.43 -9.07
C GLU A 24 10.50 10.63 -10.03
N SER A 25 11.63 11.20 -10.50
CA SER A 25 11.61 12.32 -11.43
C SER A 25 11.11 11.88 -12.81
N GLN A 26 11.50 10.68 -13.25
CA GLN A 26 11.22 10.16 -14.59
C GLN A 26 9.89 9.41 -14.69
N ALA A 27 9.50 8.68 -13.64
CA ALA A 27 8.33 7.81 -13.63
C ALA A 27 7.03 8.60 -13.65
N ALA A 28 6.07 8.18 -14.47
CA ALA A 28 4.71 8.70 -14.45
C ALA A 28 3.89 8.07 -13.32
N VAL A 29 4.16 6.81 -12.98
CA VAL A 29 3.49 6.08 -11.91
C VAL A 29 4.41 5.96 -10.70
N ILE A 30 3.97 6.47 -9.55
CA ILE A 30 4.69 6.36 -8.29
C ILE A 30 3.91 5.44 -7.36
N ILE A 31 4.53 4.32 -7.01
CA ILE A 31 3.96 3.29 -6.16
C ILE A 31 4.48 3.52 -4.75
N LEU A 32 3.61 3.95 -3.83
CA LEU A 32 3.94 4.10 -2.42
C LEU A 32 3.93 2.73 -1.75
N SER A 33 5.08 2.29 -1.26
CA SER A 33 5.25 1.07 -0.48
C SER A 33 4.80 1.29 0.97
N VAL A 34 3.82 0.49 1.40
CA VAL A 34 3.17 0.61 2.71
C VAL A 34 3.23 -0.74 3.45
N PRO A 35 4.37 -1.13 4.04
CA PRO A 35 4.52 -2.41 4.74
C PRO A 35 3.80 -2.42 6.11
N TRP A 36 2.47 -2.53 6.07
CA TRP A 36 1.55 -2.39 7.20
C TRP A 36 0.67 -3.62 7.40
N GLU A 37 0.53 -4.13 8.63
CA GLU A 37 -0.34 -5.30 8.91
C GLU A 37 -0.96 -5.31 10.30
N VAL A 38 -1.09 -4.14 10.93
CA VAL A 38 -1.42 -4.05 12.36
C VAL A 38 -2.77 -4.69 12.70
N THR A 39 -3.73 -4.62 11.77
CA THR A 39 -5.13 -5.01 11.99
C THR A 39 -5.51 -6.34 11.37
N VAL A 40 -4.57 -7.10 10.77
CA VAL A 40 -4.92 -8.39 10.15
C VAL A 40 -5.51 -9.34 11.19
N SER A 41 -6.67 -9.91 10.86
CA SER A 41 -7.48 -10.72 11.78
C SER A 41 -7.12 -12.20 11.77
N TYR A 42 -6.40 -12.65 10.74
CA TYR A 42 -5.99 -14.05 10.61
C TYR A 42 -4.50 -14.16 10.25
N GLY A 43 -4.17 -14.51 9.00
CA GLY A 43 -2.80 -14.67 8.53
C GLY A 43 -1.99 -13.38 8.58
N SER A 44 -0.77 -13.47 9.12
CA SER A 44 0.22 -12.38 9.12
C SER A 44 1.19 -12.47 7.94
N GLY A 45 1.94 -11.40 7.69
CA GLY A 45 3.06 -11.36 6.76
C GLY A 45 2.88 -10.37 5.61
N THR A 46 1.72 -9.73 5.50
CA THR A 46 1.44 -8.78 4.43
C THR A 46 2.34 -7.53 4.48
N SER A 47 2.92 -7.18 5.64
CA SER A 47 3.95 -6.14 5.70
C SER A 47 5.23 -6.48 4.91
N ASN A 48 5.47 -7.76 4.59
CA ASN A 48 6.58 -8.17 3.73
C ASN A 48 6.23 -8.16 2.24
N GLY A 49 4.95 -7.96 1.89
CA GLY A 49 4.43 -7.96 0.52
C GLY A 49 5.21 -7.02 -0.41
N PRO A 50 5.43 -5.74 -0.05
CA PRO A 50 6.15 -4.81 -0.91
C PRO A 50 7.57 -5.28 -1.26
N ALA A 51 8.31 -5.79 -0.28
CA ALA A 51 9.67 -6.30 -0.49
C ALA A 51 9.67 -7.60 -1.33
N ALA A 52 8.69 -8.49 -1.10
CA ALA A 52 8.54 -9.72 -1.87
C ALA A 52 8.23 -9.43 -3.34
N ILE A 53 7.33 -8.48 -3.62
CA ILE A 53 6.95 -8.06 -4.97
C ILE A 53 8.11 -7.38 -5.68
N LEU A 54 8.85 -6.49 -4.99
CA LEU A 54 10.07 -5.89 -5.56
C LEU A 54 11.08 -6.98 -5.98
N LYS A 55 11.31 -7.97 -5.12
CA LYS A 55 12.21 -9.09 -5.42
C LYS A 55 11.73 -9.95 -6.59
N ALA A 56 10.43 -10.23 -6.67
CA ALA A 56 9.85 -11.10 -7.69
C ALA A 56 9.68 -10.41 -9.05
N SER A 57 9.53 -9.09 -9.06
CA SER A 57 9.15 -8.33 -10.27
C SER A 57 10.31 -8.00 -11.21
N ALA A 58 11.57 -8.15 -10.78
CA ALA A 58 12.73 -7.68 -11.55
C ALA A 58 12.95 -8.36 -12.91
N GLN A 59 12.23 -9.45 -13.23
CA GLN A 59 12.33 -10.21 -14.48
C GLN A 59 10.95 -10.47 -15.10
N LEU A 60 9.99 -9.58 -14.88
CA LEU A 60 8.73 -9.63 -15.63
C LEU A 60 8.98 -9.31 -17.09
N ASP A 61 8.36 -10.09 -17.98
CA ASP A 61 8.39 -9.84 -19.41
C ASP A 61 7.59 -8.57 -19.71
N LEU A 62 8.19 -7.65 -20.46
CA LEU A 62 7.58 -6.38 -20.85
C LEU A 62 6.86 -6.48 -22.20
N ALA A 63 6.98 -7.62 -22.90
CA ALA A 63 6.33 -7.84 -24.18
C ALA A 63 4.81 -8.08 -23.98
N ASP A 64 4.01 -7.13 -24.41
CA ASP A 64 2.56 -7.25 -24.51
C ASP A 64 2.10 -7.03 -25.97
N PRO A 65 1.31 -7.95 -26.57
CA PRO A 65 0.89 -7.84 -27.97
C PRO A 65 -0.10 -6.69 -28.25
N ASN A 66 -0.75 -6.17 -27.21
CA ASN A 66 -1.68 -5.05 -27.31
C ASN A 66 -1.03 -3.75 -26.81
N PHE A 67 -0.05 -3.83 -25.90
CA PHE A 67 0.56 -2.68 -25.22
C PHE A 67 2.09 -2.70 -25.27
N HIS A 68 2.66 -2.63 -26.48
CA HIS A 68 4.10 -2.69 -26.75
C HIS A 68 4.98 -1.68 -25.98
N GLU A 69 4.39 -0.58 -25.50
CA GLU A 69 5.10 0.53 -24.83
C GLU A 69 4.67 0.74 -23.37
N ALA A 70 4.00 -0.25 -22.76
CA ALA A 70 3.48 -0.15 -21.39
C ALA A 70 4.54 0.20 -20.32
N TRP A 71 5.82 -0.06 -20.61
CA TRP A 71 6.95 0.24 -19.75
C TRP A 71 7.42 1.71 -19.83
N GLN A 72 7.22 2.40 -20.96
CA GLN A 72 7.76 3.74 -21.23
C GLN A 72 7.35 4.84 -20.22
N PRO A 73 6.11 4.86 -19.69
CA PRO A 73 5.72 5.84 -18.67
C PRO A 73 6.62 5.79 -17.43
N GLY A 74 7.18 4.63 -17.11
CA GLY A 74 8.05 4.42 -15.96
C GLY A 74 7.28 4.27 -14.65
N TYR A 75 7.80 3.39 -13.79
CA TYR A 75 7.20 2.99 -12.53
C TYR A 75 8.28 3.07 -11.45
N CYS A 76 8.02 3.82 -10.38
CA CYS A 76 8.96 3.96 -9.28
C CYS A 76 8.31 3.48 -7.99
N LEU A 77 8.97 2.56 -7.28
CA LEU A 77 8.57 2.17 -5.93
C LEU A 77 9.23 3.11 -4.91
N LYS A 78 8.42 3.86 -4.16
CA LYS A 78 8.85 4.81 -3.15
C LYS A 78 8.39 4.32 -1.77
N LEU A 79 9.31 4.25 -0.79
CA LEU A 79 8.91 3.94 0.58
C LEU A 79 8.16 5.14 1.17
N LEU A 80 6.93 4.90 1.66
CA LEU A 80 6.08 5.96 2.23
C LEU A 80 6.77 6.67 3.40
N ASP A 81 7.31 5.88 4.33
CA ASP A 81 8.01 6.35 5.53
C ASP A 81 9.04 5.28 5.94
N PRO A 82 10.32 5.63 6.16
CA PRO A 82 11.34 4.70 6.66
C PRO A 82 10.95 3.93 7.93
N ASP A 83 10.12 4.52 8.79
CA ASP A 83 9.77 3.95 10.09
C ASP A 83 8.50 3.08 10.08
N ILE A 84 7.74 3.07 8.98
CA ILE A 84 6.42 2.43 8.95
C ILE A 84 6.48 0.93 9.23
N GLN A 85 7.47 0.22 8.68
CA GLN A 85 7.62 -1.22 8.89
C GLN A 85 7.96 -1.54 10.36
N ARG A 86 8.82 -0.72 10.97
CA ARG A 86 9.18 -0.85 12.38
C ARG A 86 7.94 -0.63 13.27
N LYS A 87 7.16 0.42 12.98
CA LYS A 87 5.95 0.76 13.72
C LYS A 87 4.87 -0.31 13.57
N SER A 88 4.67 -0.81 12.34
CA SER A 88 3.79 -1.93 12.01
C SER A 88 4.15 -3.17 12.85
N LYS A 89 5.43 -3.58 12.85
CA LYS A 89 5.90 -4.74 13.63
C LYS A 89 5.69 -4.58 15.15
N GLN A 90 5.98 -3.40 15.68
CA GLN A 90 5.82 -3.10 17.11
C GLN A 90 4.34 -3.20 17.54
N LEU A 91 3.45 -2.57 16.77
CA LEU A 91 2.01 -2.61 17.06
C LEU A 91 1.44 -4.00 16.83
N ARG A 92 1.83 -4.69 15.76
CA ARG A 92 1.37 -6.06 15.46
C ARG A 92 1.65 -7.01 16.61
N THR A 93 2.82 -6.90 17.25
CA THR A 93 3.17 -7.73 18.43
C THR A 93 2.16 -7.56 19.56
N LYS A 94 1.60 -6.35 19.73
CA LYS A 94 0.60 -6.06 20.77
C LYS A 94 -0.82 -6.44 20.33
N THR A 95 -1.17 -6.19 19.07
CA THR A 95 -2.53 -6.45 18.57
C THR A 95 -2.83 -7.93 18.46
N VAL A 96 -1.82 -8.78 18.19
CA VAL A 96 -1.99 -10.24 18.18
C VAL A 96 -2.62 -10.74 19.47
N SER A 97 -2.07 -10.38 20.64
CA SER A 97 -2.63 -10.85 21.92
C SER A 97 -4.05 -10.35 22.18
N TYR A 98 -4.40 -9.15 21.69
CA TYR A 98 -5.77 -8.64 21.78
C TYR A 98 -6.72 -9.43 20.88
N ILE A 99 -6.33 -9.71 19.63
CA ILE A 99 -7.12 -10.47 18.66
C ILE A 99 -7.32 -11.91 19.16
N GLU A 100 -6.27 -12.57 19.64
CA GLU A 100 -6.36 -13.91 20.26
C GLU A 100 -7.37 -13.92 21.44
N SER A 101 -7.37 -12.87 22.27
CA SER A 101 -8.35 -12.76 23.36
C SER A 101 -9.79 -12.61 22.85
N LEU A 102 -10.02 -11.98 21.70
CA LEU A 102 -11.34 -11.91 21.07
C LEU A 102 -11.80 -13.30 20.60
N GLU A 103 -10.89 -14.08 20.03
CA GLU A 103 -11.15 -15.48 19.61
C GLU A 103 -11.51 -16.38 20.80
N GLU A 104 -10.98 -16.08 21.99
CA GLU A 104 -11.32 -16.74 23.26
C GLU A 104 -12.65 -16.25 23.88
N GLY A 105 -13.33 -15.29 23.26
CA GLY A 105 -14.66 -14.82 23.66
C GLY A 105 -14.69 -13.47 24.38
N MET A 106 -13.57 -12.74 24.44
CA MET A 106 -13.58 -11.34 24.88
C MET A 106 -14.38 -10.49 23.87
N PRO A 107 -15.31 -9.63 24.31
CA PRO A 107 -16.00 -8.74 23.38
C PRO A 107 -15.04 -7.66 22.85
N PRO A 108 -15.17 -7.23 21.57
CA PRO A 108 -14.43 -6.10 21.03
C PRO A 108 -14.61 -4.83 21.88
N ASN A 109 -13.52 -4.14 22.17
CA ASN A 109 -13.53 -2.93 22.99
C ASN A 109 -12.69 -1.80 22.35
N PRO A 110 -13.31 -0.77 21.75
CA PRO A 110 -12.58 0.34 21.12
C PRO A 110 -11.77 1.18 22.12
N ASN A 111 -12.07 1.08 23.42
CA ASN A 111 -11.35 1.78 24.48
C ASN A 111 -10.19 0.96 25.06
N PHE A 112 -9.93 -0.24 24.53
CA PHE A 112 -8.79 -1.05 24.97
C PHE A 112 -7.47 -0.35 24.55
N PRO A 113 -6.45 -0.25 25.43
CA PRO A 113 -5.27 0.59 25.15
C PRO A 113 -4.56 0.28 23.82
N VAL A 114 -4.37 -1.00 23.47
CA VAL A 114 -3.74 -1.35 22.18
C VAL A 114 -4.62 -0.99 20.98
N VAL A 115 -5.94 -1.03 21.13
CA VAL A 115 -6.88 -0.66 20.07
C VAL A 115 -6.83 0.84 19.82
N GLN A 116 -6.77 1.65 20.87
CA GLN A 116 -6.57 3.11 20.75
C GLN A 116 -5.23 3.44 20.09
N GLU A 117 -4.16 2.75 20.49
CA GLU A 117 -2.83 2.92 19.89
C GLU A 117 -2.82 2.55 18.40
N ALA A 118 -3.43 1.42 18.04
CA ALA A 118 -3.56 0.96 16.66
C ALA A 118 -4.42 1.91 15.82
N ASN A 119 -5.55 2.40 16.36
CA ASN A 119 -6.42 3.36 15.68
C ASN A 119 -5.71 4.69 15.43
N GLN A 120 -4.96 5.20 16.41
CA GLN A 120 -4.19 6.42 16.22
C GLN A 120 -3.09 6.22 15.17
N ALA A 121 -2.42 5.08 15.18
CA ALA A 121 -1.39 4.78 14.17
C ALA A 121 -2.00 4.60 12.77
N GLY A 122 -3.15 3.94 12.65
CA GLY A 122 -3.91 3.80 11.40
C GLY A 122 -4.38 5.15 10.85
N PHE A 123 -4.87 6.05 11.71
CA PHE A 123 -5.18 7.43 11.32
C PHE A 123 -3.95 8.15 10.77
N CYS A 124 -2.82 8.11 11.48
CA CYS A 124 -1.58 8.74 11.02
C CYS A 124 -1.08 8.15 9.70
N LEU A 125 -1.21 6.83 9.51
CA LEU A 125 -0.87 6.18 8.25
C LEU A 125 -1.74 6.71 7.11
N LYS A 126 -3.06 6.71 7.31
CA LYS A 126 -4.04 7.19 6.36
C LYS A 126 -3.75 8.63 5.93
N GLU A 127 -3.50 9.52 6.90
CA GLU A 127 -3.13 10.92 6.62
C GLU A 127 -1.80 11.04 5.85
N SER A 128 -0.79 10.25 6.20
CA SER A 128 0.50 10.26 5.50
C SER A 128 0.36 9.83 4.04
N ILE A 129 -0.42 8.77 3.78
CA ILE A 129 -0.74 8.32 2.41
C ILE A 129 -1.46 9.43 1.65
N LYS A 130 -2.48 10.04 2.28
CA LYS A 130 -3.26 11.10 1.65
C LYS A 130 -2.39 12.29 1.23
N ILE A 131 -1.54 12.77 2.13
CA ILE A 131 -0.64 13.91 1.87
C ILE A 131 0.30 13.62 0.70
N GLN A 132 0.94 12.44 0.71
CA GLN A 132 1.88 12.07 -0.35
C GLN A 132 1.18 11.84 -1.69
N ALA A 133 0.00 11.21 -1.68
CA ALA A 133 -0.79 11.03 -2.90
C ALA A 133 -1.24 12.36 -3.49
N LEU A 134 -1.66 13.33 -2.67
CA LEU A 134 -2.01 14.68 -3.13
C LEU A 134 -0.82 15.40 -3.77
N GLU A 135 0.36 15.32 -3.15
CA GLU A 135 1.59 15.89 -3.71
C GLU A 135 1.92 15.27 -5.08
N LEU A 136 1.79 13.95 -5.22
CA LEU A 136 2.00 13.25 -6.49
C LEU A 136 1.01 13.71 -7.56
N LEU A 137 -0.28 13.80 -7.22
CA LEU A 137 -1.34 14.26 -8.13
C LEU A 137 -1.10 15.71 -8.59
N GLN A 138 -0.72 16.61 -7.68
CA GLN A 138 -0.38 18.00 -7.99
C GLN A 138 0.80 18.10 -8.97
N ASN A 139 1.73 17.17 -8.89
CA ASN A 139 2.88 17.05 -9.79
C ASN A 139 2.57 16.24 -11.07
N GLN A 140 1.30 16.02 -11.40
CA GLN A 140 0.84 15.28 -12.58
C GLN A 140 1.38 13.83 -12.65
N LYS A 141 1.64 13.23 -11.48
CA LYS A 141 1.98 11.81 -11.34
C LYS A 141 0.73 11.01 -11.03
N ILE A 142 0.80 9.70 -11.30
CA ILE A 142 -0.24 8.73 -10.95
C ILE A 142 0.21 8.02 -9.67
N PRO A 143 -0.40 8.30 -8.50
CA PRO A 143 -0.12 7.56 -7.29
C PRO A 143 -0.77 6.17 -7.34
N ALA A 144 -0.04 5.16 -6.87
CA ALA A 144 -0.54 3.83 -6.59
C ALA A 144 -0.01 3.36 -5.23
N LEU A 145 -0.65 2.36 -4.63
CA LEU A 145 -0.15 1.77 -3.39
C LEU A 145 0.32 0.33 -3.64
N LEU A 146 1.42 -0.01 -2.97
CA LEU A 146 1.80 -1.39 -2.72
C LEU A 146 1.77 -1.60 -1.22
N GLY A 147 0.60 -2.00 -0.74
CA GLY A 147 0.33 -2.12 0.68
C GLY A 147 0.76 -3.44 1.29
N GLY A 148 0.51 -3.50 2.60
CA GLY A 148 0.27 -4.73 3.32
C GLY A 148 -1.23 -4.99 3.37
N ASP A 149 -1.90 -4.79 4.52
CA ASP A 149 -3.33 -5.12 4.65
C ASP A 149 -4.25 -4.11 3.92
N HIS A 150 -5.54 -4.46 3.83
CA HIS A 150 -6.53 -3.68 3.09
C HIS A 150 -6.95 -2.36 3.77
N SER A 151 -6.32 -1.98 4.89
CA SER A 151 -6.55 -0.65 5.50
C SER A 151 -5.83 0.48 4.74
N CYS A 152 -4.78 0.13 3.98
CA CYS A 152 -3.90 1.11 3.31
C CYS A 152 -4.59 2.04 2.29
N PRO A 153 -5.56 1.59 1.46
CA PRO A 153 -6.12 2.41 0.38
C PRO A 153 -6.89 3.66 0.80
N LEU A 154 -7.40 3.74 2.04
CA LEU A 154 -8.29 4.82 2.46
C LEU A 154 -7.69 6.22 2.24
N GLY A 155 -6.41 6.41 2.55
CA GLY A 155 -5.75 7.70 2.36
C GLY A 155 -5.62 8.10 0.89
N LEU A 156 -5.38 7.12 0.00
CA LEU A 156 -5.33 7.35 -1.44
C LEU A 156 -6.72 7.69 -1.99
N MET A 157 -7.76 6.99 -1.54
CA MET A 157 -9.13 7.27 -1.93
C MET A 157 -9.56 8.69 -1.52
N GLU A 158 -9.24 9.11 -0.30
CA GLU A 158 -9.48 10.50 0.15
C GLU A 158 -8.71 11.53 -0.67
N ALA A 159 -7.46 11.24 -1.08
CA ALA A 159 -6.66 12.12 -1.93
C ALA A 159 -7.25 12.26 -3.35
N ILE A 160 -7.67 11.15 -3.95
CA ILE A 160 -8.33 11.14 -5.27
C ILE A 160 -9.63 11.93 -5.21
N ALA A 161 -10.46 11.70 -4.18
CA ALA A 161 -11.70 12.43 -3.96
C ALA A 161 -11.46 13.95 -3.87
N GLU A 162 -10.43 14.35 -3.12
CA GLU A 162 -10.10 15.76 -2.92
C GLU A 162 -9.56 16.42 -4.21
N HIS A 163 -8.81 15.68 -5.03
CA HIS A 163 -8.23 16.22 -6.26
C HIS A 163 -9.21 16.25 -7.45
N TYR A 164 -10.02 15.20 -7.63
CA TYR A 164 -10.88 15.03 -8.79
C TYR A 164 -12.38 15.20 -8.51
N GLY A 165 -12.81 15.18 -7.25
CA GLY A 165 -14.22 15.13 -6.87
C GLY A 165 -14.76 13.70 -6.87
N ASP A 166 -15.98 13.51 -7.36
CA ASP A 166 -16.62 12.19 -7.40
C ASP A 166 -15.90 11.24 -8.37
N PHE A 167 -15.69 9.99 -7.95
CA PHE A 167 -15.06 8.95 -8.76
C PHE A 167 -15.72 7.59 -8.52
N GLY A 168 -15.53 6.67 -9.47
CA GLY A 168 -15.99 5.28 -9.36
C GLY A 168 -14.95 4.38 -8.71
N ILE A 169 -15.39 3.38 -7.94
CA ILE A 169 -14.54 2.33 -7.36
C ILE A 169 -14.84 1.01 -8.06
N LEU A 170 -13.79 0.35 -8.56
CA LEU A 170 -13.83 -1.06 -8.96
C LEU A 170 -13.07 -1.87 -7.90
N GLN A 171 -13.80 -2.61 -7.07
CA GLN A 171 -13.23 -3.47 -6.03
C GLN A 171 -13.29 -4.92 -6.48
N ILE A 172 -12.12 -5.56 -6.55
CA ILE A 172 -11.99 -6.99 -6.82
C ILE A 172 -11.47 -7.63 -5.54
N ASP A 173 -12.38 -8.12 -4.73
CA ASP A 173 -12.07 -8.75 -3.44
C ASP A 173 -13.08 -9.86 -3.14
N ALA A 174 -12.67 -10.84 -2.34
CA ALA A 174 -13.56 -11.86 -1.79
C ALA A 174 -14.45 -11.28 -0.65
N HIS A 175 -14.03 -10.18 -0.03
CA HIS A 175 -14.73 -9.51 1.07
C HIS A 175 -15.20 -8.11 0.65
N ALA A 176 -16.29 -7.64 1.25
CA ALA A 176 -16.85 -6.33 0.90
C ALA A 176 -16.07 -5.16 1.51
N ASP A 177 -15.49 -5.34 2.70
CA ASP A 177 -14.68 -4.35 3.41
C ASP A 177 -15.36 -2.97 3.58
N LEU A 178 -16.64 -2.99 3.98
CA LEU A 178 -17.49 -1.81 4.17
C LEU A 178 -17.84 -1.55 5.65
N ARG A 179 -17.14 -2.16 6.60
CA ARG A 179 -17.47 -2.02 8.02
C ARG A 179 -16.95 -0.68 8.54
N PRO A 180 -17.69 -0.02 9.45
CA PRO A 180 -17.17 1.16 10.14
C PRO A 180 -15.96 0.85 11.04
N ALA A 181 -15.88 -0.39 11.53
CA ALA A 181 -14.80 -0.92 12.33
C ALA A 181 -14.86 -2.46 12.35
N TYR A 182 -13.71 -3.10 12.55
CA TYR A 182 -13.59 -4.55 12.76
C TYR A 182 -12.74 -4.82 14.01
N GLU A 183 -13.21 -5.71 14.90
CA GLU A 183 -12.53 -6.04 16.18
C GLU A 183 -12.27 -4.83 17.12
N GLY A 184 -12.92 -3.69 16.87
CA GLY A 184 -12.70 -2.42 17.58
C GLY A 184 -11.69 -1.49 16.89
N PHE A 185 -11.00 -1.96 15.84
CA PHE A 185 -10.14 -1.14 15.01
C PHE A 185 -10.98 -0.39 13.96
N GLN A 186 -10.90 0.94 13.96
CA GLN A 186 -11.62 1.82 13.04
C GLN A 186 -10.94 1.92 11.66
N TYR A 187 -9.61 1.83 11.63
CA TYR A 187 -8.81 1.82 10.40
C TYR A 187 -8.38 0.38 10.11
N SER A 188 -9.35 -0.53 10.08
CA SER A 188 -9.17 -1.95 9.81
C SER A 188 -9.08 -2.26 8.31
N HIS A 189 -8.76 -3.52 8.01
CA HIS A 189 -8.79 -4.08 6.65
C HIS A 189 -10.21 -4.45 6.17
N ALA A 190 -11.26 -4.11 6.91
CA ALA A 190 -12.62 -4.58 6.69
C ALA A 190 -13.64 -3.47 6.98
#